data_AF-A0A6C0EN47-F1
#
_entry.id   AF-A0A6C0EN47-F1
#
_cell.length_a   1.000
_cell.length_b   1.000
_cell.length_c   1.000
_cell.angle_alpha   90.00
_cell.angle_beta   90.00
_cell.angle_gamma   90.00
#
_symmetry.space_group_name_H-M   'P 1'
#
loop_
_entity.id
_entity.type
_entity.pdbx_description
1 polymer ?
#
loop_
_entity_poly.entity_id
_entity_poly.type
_entity_poly.pdbx_seq_one_letter_code
_entity_poly.pdbx_strand_id
1 'polypeptide(L)'
;MVKRHSKGSDGKYHINGQNFDQLVGSRAQVFHGTAYKTSSSAAKPKGDALTKKNLKQNKHGRIVSAAKSAKGPMMLKRLHNKGYFTRKGHFGAVKKTAKGHKSSKRKTMGKRHHKGRRRSKKTGRYYGGN
;
A
#
# COMPACT_ATOMS: atom_id res chain seq x y z
N MET A 1 25.52 -9.81 -22.09
CA MET A 1 24.60 -10.23 -23.17
C MET A 1 23.82 -11.46 -22.69
N VAL A 2 22.49 -11.46 -22.69
CA VAL A 2 21.70 -12.64 -22.29
C VAL A 2 21.65 -13.66 -23.44
N LYS A 3 21.87 -14.94 -23.14
CA LYS A 3 21.79 -16.02 -24.12
C LYS A 3 20.36 -16.12 -24.65
N ARG A 4 20.17 -15.99 -25.97
CA ARG A 4 18.87 -16.17 -26.63
C ARG A 4 18.59 -17.66 -26.78
N HIS A 5 17.36 -18.08 -26.47
CA HIS A 5 16.91 -19.43 -26.77
C HIS A 5 16.52 -19.51 -28.25
N SER A 6 17.21 -20.36 -29.00
CA SER A 6 16.90 -20.71 -30.39
C SER A 6 16.24 -22.08 -30.47
N LYS A 7 15.59 -22.37 -31.59
CA LYS A 7 15.05 -23.70 -31.89
C LYS A 7 16.19 -24.68 -32.22
N GLY A 8 16.00 -25.95 -31.89
CA GLY A 8 16.85 -27.04 -32.33
C GLY A 8 16.54 -27.49 -33.76
N SER A 9 17.21 -28.55 -34.21
CA SER A 9 16.96 -29.17 -35.52
C SER A 9 15.56 -29.79 -35.65
N ASP A 10 14.95 -30.17 -34.53
CA ASP A 10 13.59 -30.68 -34.40
C ASP A 10 12.50 -29.58 -34.46
N GLY A 11 12.90 -28.31 -34.54
CA GLY A 11 11.98 -27.17 -34.57
C GLY A 11 11.40 -26.77 -33.20
N LYS A 12 11.82 -27.40 -32.09
CA LYS A 12 11.35 -27.10 -30.72
C LYS A 12 12.41 -26.34 -29.92
N TYR A 13 11.98 -25.76 -28.81
CA TYR A 13 12.83 -25.10 -27.83
C TYR A 13 13.20 -26.07 -26.70
N HIS A 14 14.50 -26.32 -26.53
CA HIS A 14 15.04 -27.14 -25.45
C HIS A 14 15.47 -26.23 -24.29
N ILE A 15 14.72 -26.25 -23.19
CA ILE A 15 15.01 -25.39 -22.02
C ILE A 15 14.90 -26.24 -20.76
N ASN A 16 16.00 -26.33 -20.01
CA ASN A 16 16.08 -27.08 -18.75
C ASN A 16 15.62 -28.55 -18.89
N GLY A 17 15.97 -29.21 -20.00
CA GLY A 17 15.61 -30.61 -20.27
C GLY A 17 14.16 -30.84 -20.70
N GLN A 18 13.38 -29.78 -20.94
CA GLN A 18 12.02 -29.85 -21.48
C GLN A 18 11.94 -29.25 -22.87
N ASN A 19 11.01 -29.79 -23.67
CA ASN A 19 10.78 -29.41 -25.06
C ASN A 19 9.51 -28.57 -25.14
N PHE A 20 9.59 -27.39 -25.76
CA PHE A 20 8.47 -26.48 -25.95
C PHE A 20 8.30 -26.14 -27.43
N ASP A 21 7.07 -26.10 -27.92
CA ASP A 21 6.79 -25.73 -29.31
C ASP A 21 7.02 -24.23 -29.54
N GLN A 22 6.78 -23.43 -28.50
CA GLN A 22 6.93 -21.98 -28.53
C GLN A 22 7.66 -21.47 -27.29
N LEU A 23 8.50 -20.45 -27.48
CA LEU A 23 9.20 -19.82 -26.36
C LEU A 23 8.24 -19.00 -25.50
N VAL A 24 7.31 -18.28 -26.15
CA VAL A 24 6.37 -17.35 -25.52
C VAL A 24 4.96 -17.77 -25.88
N GLY A 25 4.08 -17.86 -24.89
CA GLY A 25 2.67 -18.19 -25.11
C GLY A 25 1.72 -17.60 -24.07
N SER A 26 0.46 -18.02 -24.14
CA SER A 26 -0.56 -17.70 -23.14
C SER A 26 -0.30 -18.42 -21.81
N ARG A 27 -0.95 -17.96 -20.72
CA ARG A 27 -0.84 -18.65 -19.42
C ARG A 27 -1.28 -20.11 -19.47
N ALA A 28 -2.30 -20.42 -20.28
CA ALA A 28 -2.75 -21.79 -20.48
C ALA A 28 -1.68 -22.63 -21.18
N GLN A 29 -1.12 -22.14 -22.29
CA GLN A 29 -0.06 -22.83 -23.03
C GLN A 29 1.18 -23.09 -22.16
N VAL A 30 1.53 -22.14 -21.28
CA VAL A 30 2.65 -22.31 -20.34
C VAL A 30 2.34 -23.35 -19.26
N PHE A 31 1.11 -23.37 -18.75
CA PHE A 31 0.70 -24.33 -17.72
C PHE A 31 0.65 -25.77 -18.26
N HIS A 32 0.14 -25.95 -19.48
CA HIS A 32 0.06 -27.25 -20.15
C HIS A 32 1.38 -27.72 -20.77
N GLY A 33 2.40 -26.86 -20.85
CA GLY A 33 3.75 -27.24 -21.31
C GLY A 33 4.01 -27.03 -22.79
N THR A 34 3.09 -26.42 -23.55
CA THR A 34 3.33 -26.03 -24.95
C THR A 34 4.32 -24.87 -25.05
N ALA A 35 4.30 -23.96 -24.08
CA ALA A 35 5.12 -22.75 -24.06
C ALA A 35 6.02 -22.69 -22.82
N TYR A 36 7.22 -22.14 -22.96
CA TYR A 36 8.13 -22.01 -21.81
C TYR A 36 7.71 -20.90 -20.85
N LYS A 37 7.37 -19.71 -21.37
CA LYS A 37 7.05 -18.52 -20.57
C LYS A 37 5.93 -17.70 -21.18
N THR A 38 5.30 -16.85 -20.37
CA THR A 38 4.27 -15.92 -20.87
C THR A 38 4.88 -14.74 -21.62
N SER A 39 4.07 -14.01 -22.38
CA SER A 39 4.48 -12.71 -22.89
C SER A 39 4.83 -11.76 -21.72
N SER A 40 5.90 -10.99 -21.92
CA SER A 40 6.27 -9.91 -21.01
C SER A 40 5.30 -8.75 -21.25
N SER A 41 4.54 -8.34 -20.23
CA SER A 41 3.64 -7.20 -20.33
C SER A 41 4.39 -5.89 -20.07
N ALA A 42 4.07 -4.82 -20.82
CA ALA A 42 4.67 -3.48 -20.65
C ALA A 42 4.55 -2.90 -19.22
N ALA A 43 3.53 -3.29 -18.44
CA ALA A 43 3.34 -2.86 -17.05
C ALA A 43 4.41 -3.41 -16.05
N LYS A 44 5.32 -4.26 -16.50
CA LYS A 44 6.43 -4.82 -15.72
C LYS A 44 7.74 -4.36 -16.36
N PRO A 45 8.42 -3.34 -15.81
CA PRO A 45 9.69 -2.87 -16.35
C PRO A 45 10.77 -3.91 -16.05
N LYS A 46 11.18 -4.67 -17.08
CA LYS A 46 12.21 -5.75 -17.05
C LYS A 46 11.87 -6.98 -16.17
N GLY A 47 11.71 -8.15 -16.81
CA GLY A 47 12.17 -9.43 -16.23
C GLY A 47 11.16 -10.55 -16.00
N ASP A 48 9.88 -10.28 -15.73
CA ASP A 48 9.01 -11.32 -15.15
C ASP A 48 8.03 -11.94 -16.16
N ALA A 49 8.55 -12.62 -17.17
CA ALA A 49 7.75 -13.59 -17.92
C ALA A 49 7.41 -14.76 -16.98
N LEU A 50 6.12 -15.10 -16.83
CA LEU A 50 5.71 -16.16 -15.91
C LEU A 50 6.03 -17.51 -16.52
N THR A 51 6.77 -18.33 -15.78
CA THR A 51 6.96 -19.75 -16.11
C THR A 51 5.91 -20.59 -15.38
N LYS A 52 5.82 -21.88 -15.72
CA LYS A 52 4.85 -22.81 -15.12
C LYS A 52 4.82 -22.77 -13.59
N LYS A 53 5.99 -22.71 -12.93
CA LYS A 53 6.11 -22.59 -11.45
C LYS A 53 5.50 -21.32 -10.86
N ASN A 54 5.33 -20.27 -11.66
CA ASN A 54 4.74 -19.01 -11.21
C ASN A 54 3.22 -18.95 -11.42
N LEU A 55 2.63 -20.00 -12.01
CA LEU A 55 1.21 -20.10 -12.33
C LEU A 55 0.55 -21.14 -11.43
N LYS A 56 -0.75 -20.95 -11.19
CA LYS A 56 -1.61 -21.96 -10.58
C LYS A 56 -3.02 -21.84 -11.10
N GLN A 57 -3.77 -22.94 -11.05
CA GLN A 57 -5.19 -22.94 -11.34
C GLN A 57 -5.96 -22.52 -10.08
N ASN A 58 -6.91 -21.59 -10.21
CA ASN A 58 -7.81 -21.23 -9.12
C ASN A 58 -9.01 -22.19 -9.08
N LYS A 59 -9.84 -22.08 -8.03
CA LYS A 59 -11.06 -22.89 -7.88
C LYS A 59 -12.10 -22.71 -9.01
N HIS A 60 -11.95 -21.69 -9.84
CA HIS A 60 -12.82 -21.39 -10.97
C HIS A 60 -12.23 -21.86 -12.31
N GLY A 61 -11.18 -22.70 -12.27
CA GLY A 61 -10.53 -23.24 -13.46
C GLY A 61 -9.62 -22.26 -14.21
N ARG A 62 -9.45 -21.02 -13.74
CA ARG A 62 -8.61 -20.01 -14.40
C ARG A 62 -7.15 -20.13 -13.95
N ILE A 63 -6.23 -20.09 -14.90
CA ILE A 63 -4.79 -20.09 -14.63
C ILE A 63 -4.34 -18.66 -14.33
N VAL A 64 -3.91 -18.43 -13.10
CA VAL A 64 -3.53 -17.12 -12.56
C VAL A 64 -2.10 -17.13 -12.04
N SER A 65 -1.51 -15.95 -11.84
CA SER A 65 -0.22 -15.83 -11.17
C SER A 65 -0.35 -16.24 -9.70
N ALA A 66 0.51 -17.17 -9.26
CA ALA A 66 0.58 -17.63 -7.87
C ALA A 66 0.84 -16.46 -6.90
N ALA A 67 1.78 -15.58 -7.25
CA ALA A 67 2.12 -14.41 -6.44
C ALA A 67 0.95 -13.44 -6.25
N LYS A 68 0.16 -13.18 -7.31
CA LYS A 68 -1.03 -12.31 -7.21
C LYS A 68 -2.11 -12.94 -6.33
N SER A 69 -2.37 -14.23 -6.51
CA SER A 69 -3.37 -14.93 -5.69
C SER A 69 -2.97 -15.00 -4.22
N ALA A 70 -1.68 -15.20 -3.90
CA ALA A 70 -1.20 -15.19 -2.52
C ALA A 70 -1.35 -13.81 -1.85
N LYS A 71 -1.16 -12.72 -2.59
CA LYS A 71 -1.30 -11.33 -2.08
C LYS A 71 -2.74 -10.96 -1.74
N GLY A 72 -3.74 -11.48 -2.46
CA GLY A 72 -5.16 -11.12 -2.30
C GLY A 72 -5.65 -11.14 -0.84
N PRO A 73 -5.56 -12.27 -0.13
CA PRO A 73 -5.97 -12.38 1.27
C PRO A 73 -5.24 -11.41 2.22
N MET A 74 -3.96 -11.13 1.95
CA MET A 74 -3.16 -10.22 2.76
C MET A 74 -3.60 -8.76 2.59
N MET A 75 -4.20 -8.38 1.46
CA MET A 75 -4.65 -7.01 1.21
C MET A 75 -5.77 -6.58 2.16
N LEU A 76 -6.73 -7.47 2.45
CA LEU A 76 -7.79 -7.19 3.42
C LEU A 76 -7.21 -7.01 4.83
N LYS A 77 -6.33 -7.93 5.25
CA LYS A 77 -5.63 -7.82 6.54
C LYS A 77 -4.85 -6.52 6.65
N ARG A 78 -4.15 -6.11 5.59
CA ARG A 78 -3.39 -4.85 5.55
C ARG A 78 -4.30 -3.63 5.70
N LEU A 79 -5.46 -3.61 5.05
CA LEU A 79 -6.43 -2.52 5.18
C LEU A 79 -6.98 -2.43 6.60
N HIS A 80 -7.37 -3.57 7.17
CA HIS A 80 -7.85 -3.69 8.53
C HIS A 80 -6.81 -3.18 9.55
N ASN A 81 -5.54 -3.60 9.41
CA ASN A 81 -4.44 -3.16 10.26
C ASN A 81 -4.14 -1.65 10.11
N LYS A 82 -4.36 -1.08 8.92
CA LYS A 82 -4.28 0.37 8.67
C LYS A 82 -5.50 1.15 9.21
N GLY A 83 -6.44 0.46 9.83
CA GLY A 83 -7.63 1.06 10.41
C GLY A 83 -8.79 1.26 9.43
N TYR A 84 -8.75 0.68 8.22
CA TYR A 84 -9.83 0.79 7.24
C TYR A 84 -10.79 -0.40 7.33
N PHE A 85 -12.09 -0.11 7.35
CA PHE A 85 -13.18 -1.06 7.53
C PHE A 85 -14.37 -0.71 6.64
N THR A 86 -15.30 -1.65 6.52
CA THR A 86 -16.63 -1.43 5.93
C THR A 86 -17.69 -1.47 7.04
N ARG A 87 -18.79 -0.73 6.86
CA ARG A 87 -19.93 -0.72 7.79
C ARG A 87 -21.21 -0.97 6.99
N LYS A 88 -22.09 -1.85 7.50
CA LYS A 88 -23.38 -2.13 6.86
C LYS A 88 -24.16 -0.81 6.67
N GLY A 89 -24.72 -0.62 5.48
CA GLY A 89 -25.47 0.60 5.13
C GLY A 89 -24.62 1.84 4.83
N HIS A 90 -23.28 1.73 4.81
CA HIS A 90 -22.41 2.84 4.43
C HIS A 90 -21.58 2.48 3.20
N PHE A 91 -21.73 3.24 2.12
CA PHE A 91 -20.94 3.06 0.90
C PHE A 91 -19.56 3.72 1.06
N GLY A 92 -18.49 2.98 0.74
CA GLY A 92 -17.10 3.44 0.86
C GLY A 92 -16.34 2.96 2.11
N ALA A 93 -15.09 3.41 2.27
CA ALA A 93 -14.20 2.99 3.35
C ALA A 93 -14.35 3.87 4.61
N VAL A 94 -14.48 3.22 5.78
CA VAL A 94 -14.53 3.89 7.09
C VAL A 94 -13.19 3.69 7.79
N LYS A 95 -12.54 4.78 8.21
CA LYS A 95 -11.28 4.71 8.96
C LYS A 95 -11.57 4.82 10.46
N LYS A 96 -11.17 3.81 11.25
CA LYS A 96 -11.12 3.94 12.71
C LYS A 96 -10.04 4.96 13.04
N THR A 97 -10.45 6.13 13.51
CA THR A 97 -9.55 6.99 14.27
C THR A 97 -9.16 6.22 15.52
N ALA A 98 -7.87 6.19 15.86
CA ALA A 98 -7.48 5.76 17.20
C ALA A 98 -8.37 6.54 18.17
N LYS A 99 -9.00 5.86 19.15
CA LYS A 99 -9.61 6.56 20.28
C LYS A 99 -8.49 7.46 20.78
N GLY A 100 -8.60 8.77 20.52
CA GLY A 100 -7.60 9.70 21.01
C GLY A 100 -7.46 9.39 22.48
N HIS A 101 -6.23 9.16 22.94
CA HIS A 101 -5.93 9.52 24.32
C HIS A 101 -6.55 10.91 24.45
N LYS A 102 -7.65 11.05 25.20
CA LYS A 102 -8.18 12.36 25.51
C LYS A 102 -6.97 13.02 26.14
N SER A 103 -6.27 13.89 25.41
CA SER A 103 -5.20 14.67 26.01
C SER A 103 -5.93 15.35 27.14
N SER A 104 -5.62 14.99 28.38
CA SER A 104 -6.20 15.68 29.51
C SER A 104 -5.75 17.12 29.28
N LYS A 105 -6.71 17.96 28.87
CA LYS A 105 -6.44 19.37 28.65
C LYS A 105 -6.22 19.85 30.07
N ARG A 106 -4.98 19.76 30.57
CA ARG A 106 -4.57 20.29 31.86
C ARG A 106 -5.05 21.73 31.80
N LYS A 107 -6.10 22.04 32.56
CA LYS A 107 -6.53 23.41 32.79
C LYS A 107 -5.33 24.06 33.48
N THR A 108 -4.48 24.70 32.71
CA THR A 108 -3.46 25.60 33.24
C THR A 108 -4.24 26.69 33.95
N MET A 109 -4.29 26.60 35.28
CA MET A 109 -4.79 27.64 36.16
C MET A 109 -4.06 28.93 35.75
N GLY A 110 -4.77 29.81 35.05
CA GLY A 110 -4.22 31.08 34.59
C GLY A 110 -3.71 31.84 35.80
N LYS A 111 -2.39 32.08 35.84
CA LYS A 111 -1.78 32.92 36.86
C LYS A 111 -2.44 34.31 36.77
N ARG A 112 -3.22 34.68 37.79
CA ARG A 112 -3.78 36.03 37.92
C ARG A 112 -2.60 37.00 38.05
N HIS A 113 -2.40 37.84 37.03
CA HIS A 113 -1.42 38.92 37.08
C HIS A 113 -1.93 39.98 38.07
N HIS A 114 -1.31 40.08 39.25
CA HIS A 114 -1.49 41.23 40.13
C HIS A 114 -0.93 42.47 39.42
N LYS A 115 -1.80 43.35 38.90
CA LYS A 115 -1.38 44.68 38.44
C LYS A 115 -1.03 45.52 39.68
N GLY A 116 0.26 45.71 39.91
CA GLY A 116 0.79 46.62 40.93
C GLY A 116 0.31 48.05 40.69
N ARG A 117 -0.21 48.68 41.76
CA ARG A 117 -0.53 50.11 41.84
C ARG A 117 0.72 50.93 41.50
N ARG A 118 0.71 51.63 40.37
CA ARG A 118 1.66 52.72 40.11
C ARG A 118 1.33 53.86 41.06
N ARG A 119 2.22 54.10 42.03
CA ARG A 119 2.26 55.32 42.86
C ARG A 119 2.45 56.52 41.93
N SER A 120 1.41 57.34 41.78
CA SER A 120 1.54 58.67 41.19
C SER A 120 2.17 59.61 42.20
N LYS A 121 3.29 60.24 41.82
CA LYS A 121 3.98 61.26 42.62
C LYS A 121 3.32 62.62 42.37
N LYS A 122 2.88 63.24 43.47
CA LYS A 122 2.88 64.69 43.80
C LYS A 122 2.91 65.71 42.64
N THR A 123 1.82 66.47 42.52
CA THR A 123 1.76 67.94 42.39
C THR A 123 0.47 68.35 43.12
N GLY A 124 0.29 69.43 43.90
CA GLY A 124 1.05 70.63 44.19
C GLY A 124 0.04 71.78 44.34
N ARG A 125 -0.02 72.38 45.55
CA ARG A 125 -0.59 73.70 45.90
C ARG A 125 -2.11 73.90 46.07
N TYR A 126 -2.47 74.09 47.35
CA TYR A 126 -3.28 75.17 47.95
C TYR A 126 -4.06 76.11 47.04
N TYR A 127 -5.36 76.28 47.33
CA TYR A 127 -5.95 77.55 47.80
C TYR A 127 -7.13 77.21 48.73
N GLY A 128 -7.14 77.84 49.92
CA GLY A 128 -8.31 77.92 50.78
C GLY A 128 -9.04 79.23 50.57
N GLY A 129 -10.25 79.35 51.13
CA GLY A 129 -10.98 80.60 51.24
C GLY A 129 -12.49 80.42 51.24
N ASN A 130 -13.03 80.37 52.47
CA ASN A 130 -14.38 80.67 52.97
C ASN A 130 -15.56 80.76 52.00
#